data_AF-A0A3S5J210-F1
#
_entry.id   AF-A0A3S5J210-F1
#
_cell.length_a   1.000
_cell.length_b   1.000
_cell.length_c   1.000
_cell.angle_alpha   90.00
_cell.angle_beta   90.00
_cell.angle_gamma   90.00
#
_symmetry.space_group_name_H-M   'P 1'
#
loop_
_entity.id
_entity.type
_entity.pdbx_description
1 polymer ?
#
loop_
_entity_poly.entity_id
_entity_poly.type
_entity_poly.pdbx_seq_one_letter_code
_entity_poly.pdbx_strand_id
1 'polypeptide(L)'
;HFLLQPGLKDGVLHPDASRLFVIDLHRMQLRRKTPKRWKIKDVAGLHYSSMDLGLTARDRLRFIRLYSQGSLRQALGRDRQFWERVERRASRLYASEQRRSSDSELTAAQTLHSAGTQP
;
A
#
# COMPACT_ATOMS: atom_id res chain seq x y z
N HIS A 1 2.58 -9.66 2.63
CA HIS A 1 1.62 -9.11 3.60
C HIS A 1 2.32 -8.89 4.94
N PHE A 2 1.65 -8.27 5.92
CA PHE A 2 2.16 -8.14 7.27
C PHE A 2 1.25 -8.87 8.24
N LEU A 3 1.86 -9.52 9.23
CA LEU A 3 1.15 -10.05 10.39
C LEU A 3 1.54 -9.19 11.59
N LEU A 4 0.54 -8.59 12.23
CA LEU A 4 0.71 -7.88 13.49
C LEU A 4 0.38 -8.84 14.62
N GLN A 5 1.36 -9.14 15.47
CA GLN A 5 1.11 -9.71 16.78
C GLN A 5 0.92 -8.54 17.76
N PRO A 6 -0.32 -8.24 18.19
CA PRO A 6 -0.59 -7.10 19.04
C PRO A 6 -0.01 -7.33 20.43
N GLY A 7 0.69 -6.33 20.95
CA GLY A 7 1.07 -6.25 22.34
C GLY A 7 0.24 -5.19 23.04
N LEU A 8 -0.32 -5.54 24.19
CA LEU A 8 -1.16 -4.65 24.98
C LEU A 8 -0.40 -4.16 26.22
N LYS A 9 -0.52 -2.88 26.55
CA LYS A 9 -0.20 -2.32 27.86
C LYS A 9 -1.48 -1.70 28.41
N ASP A 10 -1.88 -2.10 29.61
CA ASP A 10 -3.13 -1.65 30.26
C ASP A 10 -4.37 -1.84 29.37
N GLY A 11 -4.41 -2.95 28.61
CA GLY A 11 -5.51 -3.26 27.69
C GLY A 11 -5.49 -2.48 26.37
N VAL A 12 -4.51 -1.59 26.15
CA VAL A 12 -4.40 -0.76 24.95
C VAL A 12 -3.26 -1.25 24.05
N LEU A 13 -3.51 -1.27 22.73
CA LEU A 13 -2.49 -1.61 21.74
C LEU A 13 -1.29 -0.67 21.84
N HIS A 14 -0.11 -1.23 22.10
CA HIS A 14 1.11 -0.45 22.26
C HIS A 14 2.17 -0.87 21.23
N PRO A 15 2.75 0.06 20.43
CA PRO A 15 3.73 -0.27 19.40
C PRO A 15 4.93 -1.04 19.93
N ASP A 16 5.52 -0.59 21.04
CA ASP A 16 6.71 -1.22 21.63
C ASP A 16 6.46 -2.61 22.24
N ALA A 17 5.20 -2.94 22.52
CA ALA A 17 4.82 -4.28 22.97
C ALA A 17 4.45 -5.19 21.79
N SER A 18 4.20 -4.62 20.61
CA SER A 18 3.72 -5.32 19.44
C SER A 18 4.88 -5.81 18.56
N ARG A 19 4.64 -6.89 17.80
CA ARG A 19 5.60 -7.43 16.84
C ARG A 19 5.01 -7.43 15.45
N LEU A 20 5.76 -6.89 14.49
CA LEU A 20 5.37 -6.86 13.08
C LEU A 20 6.21 -7.86 12.30
N PHE A 21 5.56 -8.80 11.62
CA PHE A 21 6.20 -9.80 10.78
C PHE A 21 5.90 -9.53 9.31
N VAL A 22 6.91 -9.66 8.45
CA VAL A 22 6.71 -9.69 7.00
C VAL A 22 6.45 -11.14 6.58
N ILE A 23 5.31 -11.37 5.96
CA ILE A 23 4.87 -12.70 5.51
C ILE A 23 4.68 -12.73 3.98
N ASP A 24 4.42 -13.93 3.46
CA ASP A 24 4.30 -14.23 2.02
C ASP A 24 5.58 -13.95 1.22
N LEU A 25 6.70 -14.41 1.77
CA LEU A 25 8.02 -14.26 1.15
C LEU A 25 8.28 -15.24 0.01
N HIS A 26 7.27 -16.00 -0.44
CA HIS A 26 7.40 -17.03 -1.49
C HIS A 26 7.87 -16.47 -2.85
N ARG A 27 7.69 -15.16 -3.11
CA ARG A 27 8.21 -14.46 -4.30
C ARG A 27 9.37 -13.50 -3.99
N MET A 28 9.87 -13.50 -2.76
CA MET A 28 10.97 -12.64 -2.35
C MET A 28 12.26 -13.09 -3.03
N GLN A 29 13.07 -12.12 -3.46
CA GLN A 29 14.37 -12.38 -4.06
C GLN A 29 15.48 -11.87 -3.14
N LEU A 30 16.43 -12.73 -2.79
CA LEU A 30 17.65 -12.35 -2.09
C LEU A 30 18.67 -11.82 -3.08
N ARG A 31 19.16 -10.60 -2.86
CA ARG A 31 20.12 -9.93 -3.73
C ARG A 31 21.07 -9.07 -2.91
N ARG A 32 22.33 -8.97 -3.35
CA ARG A 32 23.32 -8.08 -2.71
C ARG A 32 22.89 -6.60 -2.72
N LYS A 33 22.19 -6.16 -3.75
CA LYS A 33 21.63 -4.81 -3.87
C LYS A 33 20.30 -4.85 -4.63
N THR A 34 19.23 -4.35 -4.01
CA THR A 34 17.93 -4.23 -4.66
C THR A 34 17.94 -3.08 -5.69
N PRO A 35 17.70 -3.34 -6.99
CA PRO A 35 17.68 -2.28 -8.00
C PRO A 35 16.56 -1.27 -7.74
N LYS A 36 16.77 0.00 -8.12
CA LYS A 36 15.84 1.12 -7.83
C LYS A 36 14.41 0.85 -8.29
N ARG A 37 14.22 0.20 -9.45
CA ARG A 37 12.89 -0.14 -9.98
C ARG A 37 12.10 -1.08 -9.06
N TRP A 38 12.77 -2.01 -8.39
CA TRP A 38 12.13 -2.95 -7.46
C TRP A 38 11.74 -2.24 -6.17
N LYS A 39 12.61 -1.35 -5.66
CA LYS A 39 12.25 -0.49 -4.53
C LYS A 39 11.00 0.35 -4.82
N ILE A 40 10.94 0.98 -6.00
CA ILE A 40 9.74 1.74 -6.42
C ILE A 40 8.52 0.82 -6.46
N LYS A 41 8.64 -0.39 -7.02
CA LYS A 41 7.56 -1.36 -7.10
C LYS A 41 7.03 -1.73 -5.71
N ASP A 42 7.92 -2.06 -4.78
CA ASP A 42 7.55 -2.53 -3.44
C ASP A 42 6.96 -1.40 -2.60
N VAL A 43 7.56 -0.21 -2.61
CA VAL A 43 7.05 0.96 -1.87
C VAL A 43 5.73 1.46 -2.45
N ALA A 44 5.57 1.46 -3.78
CA ALA A 44 4.29 1.81 -4.40
C ALA A 44 3.19 0.80 -4.08
N GLY A 45 3.52 -0.50 -4.02
CA GLY A 45 2.59 -1.54 -3.59
C GLY A 45 2.14 -1.33 -2.15
N LEU A 46 3.09 -1.02 -1.24
CA LEU A 46 2.76 -0.68 0.14
C LEU A 46 1.87 0.56 0.24
N HIS A 47 2.19 1.61 -0.52
CA HIS A 47 1.38 2.83 -0.51
C HIS A 47 -0.03 2.57 -1.03
N TYR A 48 -0.17 1.86 -2.15
CA TYR A 48 -1.46 1.44 -2.70
C TYR A 48 -2.29 0.69 -1.65
N SER A 49 -1.71 -0.33 -0.99
CA SER A 49 -2.41 -1.10 0.05
C SER A 49 -2.79 -0.29 1.29
N SER A 50 -2.26 0.92 1.46
CA SER A 50 -2.54 1.78 2.60
C SER A 50 -3.48 2.95 2.28
N MET A 51 -3.95 3.11 1.05
CA MET A 51 -4.70 4.30 0.62
C MET A 51 -6.04 4.45 1.35
N ASP A 52 -6.69 3.34 1.68
CA ASP A 52 -8.02 3.31 2.33
C ASP A 52 -7.95 3.21 3.87
N LEU A 53 -6.75 3.23 4.44
CA LEU A 53 -6.55 3.10 5.90
C LEU A 53 -6.71 4.43 6.66
N GLY A 54 -7.14 5.51 6.00
CA GLY A 54 -7.29 6.84 6.61
C GLY A 54 -5.98 7.53 6.97
N LEU A 55 -4.85 7.12 6.40
CA LEU A 55 -3.54 7.72 6.69
C LEU A 55 -3.44 9.17 6.20
N THR A 56 -3.03 10.06 7.09
CA THR A 56 -2.91 11.49 6.80
C THR A 56 -1.66 11.80 5.96
N ALA A 57 -1.59 13.01 5.41
CA ALA A 57 -0.38 13.50 4.75
C ALA A 57 0.84 13.48 5.70
N ARG A 58 0.65 13.74 7.01
CA ARG A 58 1.74 13.71 7.99
C ARG A 58 2.28 12.29 8.19
N ASP A 59 1.42 11.28 8.17
CA ASP A 59 1.84 9.88 8.32
C ASP A 59 2.65 9.42 7.11
N ARG A 60 2.23 9.83 5.90
CA ARG A 60 3.00 9.59 4.68
C ARG A 60 4.37 10.26 4.72
N LEU A 61 4.44 11.51 5.19
CA LEU A 61 5.73 12.21 5.37
C LEU A 61 6.61 11.54 6.42
N ARG A 62 6.05 11.08 7.55
CA ARG A 62 6.79 10.29 8.55
C ARG A 62 7.35 9.02 7.92
N PHE A 63 6.55 8.29 7.14
CA PHE A 63 7.01 7.11 6.42
C PHE A 63 8.16 7.44 5.46
N ILE A 64 8.03 8.50 4.65
CA ILE A 64 9.07 8.93 3.70
C ILE A 64 10.39 9.22 4.43
N ARG A 65 10.32 9.96 5.55
CA ARG A 65 11.48 10.28 6.37
C ARG A 65 12.17 9.02 6.90
N LEU A 66 11.40 8.09 7.46
CA LEU A 66 11.91 6.84 8.03
C LEU A 66 12.48 5.91 6.95
N TYR A 67 11.77 5.74 5.83
CA TYR A 67 12.21 4.88 4.73
C TYR A 67 13.48 5.42 4.06
N SER A 68 13.56 6.74 3.85
CA SER A 68 14.74 7.38 3.26
C SER A 68 15.94 7.46 4.22
N GLN A 69 15.76 7.18 5.52
CA GLN A 69 16.82 7.29 6.54
C GLN A 69 17.50 8.66 6.51
N GLY A 70 16.72 9.74 6.37
CA GLY A 70 17.24 11.09 6.16
C GLY A 70 16.21 12.20 6.38
N SER A 71 16.53 13.42 5.99
CA SER A 71 15.61 14.56 6.10
C SER A 71 14.56 14.56 4.99
N LEU A 72 13.38 15.10 5.28
CA LEU A 72 12.34 15.33 4.25
C LEU A 72 12.84 16.24 3.13
N ARG A 73 13.71 17.22 3.44
CA ARG A 73 14.31 18.10 2.43
C ARG A 73 15.15 17.30 1.43
N GLN A 74 15.90 16.30 1.88
CA GLN A 74 16.64 15.43 0.98
C GLN A 74 15.69 14.54 0.17
N ALA A 75 14.76 13.86 0.85
CA ALA A 75 13.84 12.91 0.23
C ALA A 75 12.95 13.58 -0.85
N LEU A 76 12.38 14.74 -0.54
CA LEU A 76 11.46 15.48 -1.41
C LEU A 76 12.15 16.53 -2.29
N GLY A 77 13.45 16.75 -2.09
CA GLY A 77 14.28 17.62 -2.93
C GLY A 77 15.15 16.79 -3.88
N ARG A 78 16.28 16.28 -3.37
CA ARG A 78 17.27 15.55 -4.19
C ARG A 78 16.72 14.23 -4.72
N ASP A 79 16.01 13.49 -3.87
CA ASP A 79 15.46 12.17 -4.21
C ASP A 79 14.02 12.22 -4.75
N ARG A 80 13.51 13.42 -5.06
CA ARG A 80 12.12 13.69 -5.43
C ARG A 80 11.59 12.75 -6.52
N GLN A 81 12.40 12.51 -7.55
CA GLN A 81 12.00 11.64 -8.67
C GLN A 81 11.68 10.20 -8.23
N PHE A 82 12.29 9.69 -7.16
CA PHE A 82 11.94 8.37 -6.63
C PHE A 82 10.51 8.38 -6.09
N TRP A 83 10.18 9.36 -5.25
CA TRP A 83 8.88 9.47 -4.61
C TRP A 83 7.76 9.82 -5.60
N GLU A 84 8.02 10.65 -6.60
CA GLU A 84 7.05 10.89 -7.68
C GLU A 84 6.74 9.65 -8.51
N ARG A 85 7.70 8.72 -8.66
CA ARG A 85 7.48 7.45 -9.34
C ARG A 85 6.71 6.46 -8.46
N VAL A 86 6.96 6.49 -7.15
CA VAL A 86 6.18 5.72 -6.16
C VAL A 86 4.73 6.17 -6.20
N GLU A 87 4.47 7.47 -6.07
CA GLU A 87 3.13 8.05 -6.09
C GLU A 87 2.39 7.67 -7.37
N ARG A 88 2.95 8.03 -8.54
CA ARG A 88 2.34 7.72 -9.84
C ARG A 88 2.03 6.24 -10.03
N ARG A 89 2.87 5.34 -9.51
CA ARG A 89 2.63 3.90 -9.61
C ARG A 89 1.48 3.48 -8.69
N ALA A 90 1.46 3.96 -7.45
CA ALA A 90 0.39 3.67 -6.49
C ALA A 90 -0.97 4.20 -6.97
N SER A 91 -1.04 5.46 -7.41
CA SER A 91 -2.30 6.06 -7.89
C SER A 91 -2.83 5.34 -9.15
N ARG A 92 -1.95 4.85 -10.03
CA ARG A 92 -2.37 4.03 -11.20
C ARG A 92 -2.95 2.68 -10.78
N LEU A 93 -2.32 2.00 -9.82
CA LEU A 93 -2.84 0.73 -9.28
C LEU A 93 -4.21 0.95 -8.64
N TYR A 94 -4.33 2.02 -7.85
CA TYR A 94 -5.58 2.40 -7.22
C TYR A 94 -6.69 2.69 -8.24
N ALA A 95 -6.42 3.55 -9.23
CA ALA A 95 -7.37 3.86 -10.29
C ALA A 95 -7.74 2.63 -11.15
N SER A 96 -6.82 1.70 -11.38
CA SER A 96 -7.12 0.48 -12.12
C SER A 96 -8.03 -0.48 -11.34
N GLU A 97 -7.85 -0.56 -10.03
CA GLU A 97 -8.68 -1.41 -9.17
C GLU A 97 -10.11 -0.84 -9.10
N GLN A 98 -10.24 0.47 -8.88
CA GLN A 98 -11.56 1.11 -8.80
C GLN A 98 -12.39 0.94 -10.08
N ARG A 99 -11.77 1.02 -11.26
CA ARG A 99 -12.45 0.74 -12.53
C ARG A 99 -12.87 -0.73 -12.63
N ARG A 100 -12.04 -1.66 -12.19
CA ARG A 100 -12.36 -3.09 -12.21
C ARG A 100 -13.54 -3.39 -11.27
N SER A 101 -13.55 -2.80 -10.08
CA SER A 101 -14.63 -2.94 -9.11
C SER A 101 -15.95 -2.39 -9.66
N SER A 102 -15.93 -1.19 -10.26
CA SER A 102 -17.14 -0.62 -10.87
C SER A 102 -17.68 -1.47 -12.03
N ASP A 103 -16.81 -1.97 -12.90
CA ASP A 103 -17.21 -2.84 -14.02
C ASP A 103 -17.79 -4.17 -13.53
N SER A 104 -17.21 -4.72 -12.45
CA SER A 104 -17.72 -5.94 -11.80
C SER A 104 -19.09 -5.74 -11.17
N GLU A 105 -19.33 -4.61 -10.51
CA GLU A 105 -20.62 -4.26 -9.90
C GLU A 105 -21.71 -4.05 -10.96
N LEU A 106 -21.39 -3.36 -12.06
CA LEU A 106 -22.30 -3.19 -13.20
C LEU A 106 -22.68 -4.55 -13.83
N THR A 107 -21.70 -5.44 -14.01
CA THR A 107 -21.94 -6.79 -14.56
C THR A 107 -22.82 -7.64 -13.63
N ALA A 108 -22.59 -7.57 -12.32
CA ALA A 108 -23.41 -8.27 -11.32
C ALA A 108 -24.85 -7.73 -11.28
N ALA A 109 -25.04 -6.41 -11.32
CA ALA A 109 -26.36 -5.78 -11.34
C ALA A 109 -27.17 -6.14 -12.60
N GLN A 110 -26.53 -6.18 -13.77
CA GLN A 110 -27.15 -6.59 -15.03
C GLN A 110 -27.57 -8.07 -15.03
N THR A 111 -26.76 -8.94 -14.43
CA THR A 111 -27.05 -10.37 -14.31
C THR A 111 -28.24 -10.63 -13.37
N LEU A 112 -28.36 -9.85 -12.28
CA LEU A 112 -29.52 -9.94 -11.37
C LEU A 112 -30.82 -9.45 -12.02
N HIS A 113 -30.77 -8.40 -12.84
CA HIS A 113 -31.96 -7.88 -13.53
C HIS A 113 -32.48 -8.85 -14.62
N SER A 114 -31.57 -9.57 -15.29
CA SER A 114 -31.92 -10.55 -16.34
C SER A 114 -32.41 -11.90 -15.78
N ALA A 115 -32.19 -12.20 -14.49
CA ALA A 115 -32.71 -13.38 -13.83
C ALA A 115 -34.17 -13.24 -13.32
N GLY A 116 -34.76 -12.04 -13.42
CA GLY A 116 -36.09 -11.70 -12.93
C GLY A 116 -37.16 -11.57 -14.00
N THR A 117 -37.20 -12.42 -15.03
CA THR A 117 -38.39 -12.52 -15.91
C THR A 117 -38.46 -13.89 -16.59
N GLN A 118 -39.08 -14.86 -15.92
CA GLN A 118 -39.72 -16.00 -16.57
C GLN A 118 -41.09 -16.20 -15.86
N PRO A 119 -42.22 -16.13 -16.58
CA PRO A 119 -43.54 -16.50 -16.05
C PRO A 119 -43.68 -18.02 -15.86
#